data_AF-A0A3D1IJ07-F1
#
_entry.id   AF-A0A3D1IJ07-F1
#
_cell.length_a   1.000
_cell.length_b   1.000
_cell.length_c   1.000
_cell.angle_alpha   90.00
_cell.angle_beta   90.00
_cell.angle_gamma   90.00
#
_symmetry.space_group_name_H-M   'P 1'
#
loop_
_entity.id
_entity.type
_entity.pdbx_description
1 polymer ?
#
loop_
_entity_poly.entity_id
_entity_poly.type
_entity_poly.pdbx_seq_one_letter_code
_entity_poly.pdbx_strand_id
1 'polypeptide(L)'
;MNRHLATLSGVFLVMLVASACATRTAPSLASSMPAADPADFEMQLNEYVEVQEALAADDFDEARAQLEEFARITDSATQALAARALEAPDIATLRVEFKPLSESLVAQDLPQGFARAYCPMYDNGASWVQRDGPVRNPYYGSTMLTCGVVDAAAGAHMDHTAQHGGTVFMAPDGFHHIEGVYPEPGVFRIYATDNYRAEVDVTGWTGRAVTEEDYDETTDEFVEVAAIDLRSNPDGAYLEARVPDYGGTAEVIAKVVFQDGFPAERFDFIFASVSSVDADASEASGGVSFGGDAPDAVTLAQRILPDVPDSANEIAAEIAVRDKQIQDLIGRGAFTEIFIPALQAKELALALQQRGSELPMTASNQVRIAVRHLVRAAYLLDWYGDLGNKNDVDDAYGVFGASVSQIAAVYDVPALP
;
A
#
# COMPACT_ATOMS: atom_id res chain seq x y z
N MET A 1 -2.03 -56.63 -75.72
CA MET A 1 -1.06 -57.31 -76.61
C MET A 1 0.34 -57.00 -76.13
N ASN A 2 1.11 -58.06 -75.88
CA ASN A 2 2.57 -58.25 -75.88
C ASN A 2 3.48 -57.09 -75.41
N ARG A 3 4.23 -57.24 -74.32
CA ARG A 3 5.43 -58.08 -74.11
C ARG A 3 6.64 -57.71 -75.00
N HIS A 4 7.80 -57.71 -74.32
CA HIS A 4 9.20 -57.85 -74.76
C HIS A 4 9.99 -56.55 -74.88
N LEU A 5 10.92 -56.23 -73.95
CA LEU A 5 12.26 -56.83 -73.72
C LEU A 5 13.11 -56.91 -74.99
N ALA A 6 14.13 -56.06 -75.08
CA ALA A 6 15.46 -56.47 -75.52
C ALA A 6 16.53 -55.46 -75.08
N THR A 7 17.44 -55.99 -74.26
CA THR A 7 18.76 -55.51 -73.88
C THR A 7 19.67 -55.27 -75.09
N LEU A 8 20.54 -54.25 -75.01
CA LEU A 8 21.83 -54.28 -75.70
C LEU A 8 22.92 -53.66 -74.84
N SER A 9 23.92 -54.50 -74.62
CA SER A 9 25.17 -54.29 -73.90
C SER A 9 26.09 -53.36 -74.68
N GLY A 10 26.77 -52.46 -73.98
CA GLY A 10 27.79 -51.57 -74.52
C GLY A 10 28.72 -51.09 -73.41
N VAL A 11 29.76 -51.88 -73.14
CA VAL A 11 30.91 -51.51 -72.31
C VAL A 11 31.77 -50.52 -73.08
N PHE A 12 32.14 -49.37 -72.50
CA PHE A 12 33.52 -48.85 -72.55
C PHE A 12 33.75 -47.61 -71.66
N LEU A 13 34.75 -47.76 -70.79
CA LEU A 13 35.82 -46.81 -70.46
C LEU A 13 35.54 -45.52 -69.66
N VAL A 14 35.90 -45.66 -68.39
CA VAL A 14 36.38 -44.68 -67.41
C VAL A 14 37.11 -43.46 -68.02
N MET A 15 36.67 -42.26 -67.64
CA MET A 15 37.58 -41.18 -67.26
C MET A 15 36.98 -40.34 -66.14
N LEU A 16 37.67 -40.32 -65.00
CA LEU A 16 37.42 -39.44 -63.86
C LEU A 16 37.62 -37.98 -64.27
N VAL A 17 36.61 -37.14 -64.01
CA VAL A 17 36.82 -35.74 -63.62
C VAL A 17 35.86 -35.44 -62.47
N ALA A 18 36.42 -35.24 -61.28
CA ALA A 18 35.67 -34.89 -60.08
C ALA A 18 35.23 -33.41 -60.17
N SER A 19 33.92 -33.19 -60.26
CA SER A 19 33.27 -31.92 -59.93
C SER A 19 31.97 -32.24 -59.21
N ALA A 20 32.06 -32.32 -57.89
CA ALA A 20 30.91 -32.51 -57.02
C ALA A 20 30.18 -31.17 -56.87
N CYS A 21 29.13 -30.95 -57.65
CA CYS A 21 28.09 -29.98 -57.32
C CYS A 21 27.20 -30.60 -56.23
N ALA A 22 27.46 -30.24 -54.97
CA ALA A 22 26.58 -30.53 -53.87
C ALA A 22 25.44 -29.50 -53.80
N THR A 23 24.25 -30.00 -53.51
CA THR A 23 22.95 -29.34 -53.36
C THR A 23 22.98 -28.16 -52.39
N ARG A 24 22.35 -27.03 -52.76
CA ARG A 24 22.10 -25.89 -51.88
C ARG A 24 21.01 -26.25 -50.86
N THR A 25 21.42 -26.46 -49.63
CA THR A 25 20.56 -26.32 -48.44
C THR A 25 20.82 -24.92 -47.88
N ALA A 26 19.79 -24.09 -47.76
CA ALA A 26 19.92 -22.77 -47.16
C ALA A 26 20.18 -22.92 -45.64
N PRO A 27 21.20 -22.26 -45.06
CA PRO A 27 21.37 -22.26 -43.62
C PRO A 27 20.38 -21.27 -42.98
N SER A 28 19.75 -21.75 -41.92
CA SER A 28 19.02 -20.95 -40.92
C SER A 28 19.99 -19.97 -40.27
N LEU A 29 19.65 -18.67 -40.26
CA LEU A 29 20.34 -17.66 -39.48
C LEU A 29 19.75 -17.63 -38.06
N ALA A 30 20.19 -18.56 -37.22
CA ALA A 30 20.24 -18.30 -35.78
C ALA A 30 21.57 -17.57 -35.52
N SER A 31 21.54 -16.24 -35.55
CA SER A 31 22.66 -15.43 -35.09
C SER A 31 22.58 -15.32 -33.57
N SER A 32 23.35 -16.12 -32.85
CA SER A 32 23.65 -15.84 -31.45
C SER A 32 24.60 -14.65 -31.39
N MET A 33 24.13 -13.50 -30.92
CA MET A 33 25.01 -12.44 -30.46
C MET A 33 25.83 -12.96 -29.28
N PRO A 34 27.13 -12.61 -29.16
CA PRO A 34 27.90 -12.95 -27.98
C PRO A 34 27.35 -12.14 -26.80
N ALA A 35 26.90 -12.81 -25.73
CA ALA A 35 26.49 -12.15 -24.51
C ALA A 35 27.68 -11.37 -23.94
N ALA A 36 27.51 -10.06 -23.78
CA ALA A 36 28.37 -9.28 -22.90
C ALA A 36 28.21 -9.82 -21.46
N ASP A 37 29.24 -9.67 -20.62
CA ASP A 37 29.05 -9.92 -19.19
C ASP A 37 27.90 -9.01 -18.69
N PRO A 38 26.95 -9.53 -17.90
CA PRO A 38 25.84 -8.73 -17.40
C PRO A 38 26.37 -7.56 -16.57
N ALA A 39 25.67 -6.43 -16.64
CA ALA A 39 25.96 -5.28 -15.77
C ALA A 39 25.80 -5.67 -14.30
N ASP A 40 26.31 -4.84 -13.39
CA ASP A 40 26.02 -5.02 -11.98
C ASP A 40 24.50 -4.90 -11.71
N PHE A 41 24.05 -5.51 -10.62
CA PHE A 41 22.62 -5.66 -10.34
C PHE A 41 21.91 -4.30 -10.15
N GLU A 42 22.58 -3.30 -9.58
CA GLU A 42 22.01 -1.97 -9.39
C GLU A 42 21.78 -1.26 -10.73
N MET A 43 22.72 -1.39 -11.68
CA MET A 43 22.53 -0.89 -13.04
C MET A 43 21.38 -1.59 -13.77
N GLN A 44 21.25 -2.92 -13.60
CA GLN A 44 20.13 -3.66 -14.17
C GLN A 44 18.79 -3.20 -13.58
N LEU A 45 18.71 -2.97 -12.27
CA LEU A 45 17.49 -2.48 -11.62
C LEU A 45 17.11 -1.07 -12.05
N ASN A 46 18.09 -0.18 -12.22
CA ASN A 46 17.82 1.17 -12.72
C ASN A 46 17.13 1.13 -14.09
N GLU A 47 17.62 0.29 -15.00
CA GLU A 47 17.04 0.12 -16.32
C GLU A 47 15.67 -0.57 -16.27
N TYR A 48 15.53 -1.61 -15.44
CA TYR A 48 14.24 -2.27 -15.23
C TYR A 48 13.16 -1.31 -14.72
N VAL A 49 13.52 -0.39 -13.81
CA VAL A 49 12.57 0.60 -13.28
C VAL A 49 12.09 1.55 -14.38
N GLU A 50 12.91 1.89 -15.37
CA GLU A 50 12.44 2.68 -16.51
C GLU A 50 11.35 1.94 -17.31
N VAL A 51 11.46 0.61 -17.46
CA VAL A 51 10.39 -0.23 -18.04
C VAL A 51 9.12 -0.15 -17.19
N GLN A 52 9.25 -0.31 -15.87
CA GLN A 52 8.12 -0.25 -14.94
C GLN A 52 7.44 1.11 -14.95
N GLU A 53 8.18 2.21 -14.96
CA GLU A 53 7.64 3.57 -14.99
C GLU A 53 6.90 3.86 -16.31
N ALA A 54 7.46 3.44 -17.45
CA ALA A 54 6.78 3.57 -18.73
C ALA A 54 5.46 2.77 -18.76
N LEU A 55 5.45 1.55 -18.21
CA LEU A 55 4.23 0.76 -18.04
C LEU A 55 3.22 1.43 -17.09
N ALA A 56 3.69 2.05 -16.01
CA ALA A 56 2.84 2.79 -15.06
C ALA A 56 2.25 4.07 -15.69
N ALA A 57 2.95 4.66 -16.66
CA ALA A 57 2.52 5.82 -17.45
C ALA A 57 1.64 5.47 -18.67
N ASP A 58 1.31 4.20 -18.88
CA ASP A 58 0.62 3.70 -20.09
C ASP A 58 1.38 3.93 -21.41
N ASP A 59 2.71 4.09 -21.35
CA ASP A 59 3.56 4.31 -22.53
C ASP A 59 4.13 2.98 -23.06
N PHE A 60 3.46 2.42 -24.06
CA PHE A 60 3.84 1.14 -24.66
C PHE A 60 5.16 1.21 -25.43
N ASP A 61 5.39 2.28 -26.18
CA ASP A 61 6.57 2.40 -27.06
C ASP A 61 7.82 2.61 -26.21
N GLU A 62 7.74 3.45 -25.18
CA GLU A 62 8.82 3.67 -24.24
C GLU A 62 9.13 2.41 -23.42
N ALA A 63 8.09 1.72 -22.90
CA ALA A 63 8.28 0.48 -22.16
C ALA A 63 9.02 -0.59 -22.98
N ARG A 64 8.71 -0.70 -24.28
CA ARG A 64 9.43 -1.59 -25.18
C ARG A 64 10.87 -1.16 -25.40
N ALA A 65 11.13 0.13 -25.60
CA ALA A 65 12.47 0.65 -25.83
C ALA A 65 13.39 0.40 -24.62
N GLN A 66 12.91 0.69 -23.41
CA GLN A 66 13.65 0.43 -22.16
C GLN A 66 13.84 -1.09 -21.96
N LEU A 67 12.84 -1.91 -22.30
CA LEU A 67 12.97 -3.36 -22.19
C LEU A 67 14.01 -3.95 -23.14
N GLU A 68 14.22 -3.35 -24.31
CA GLU A 68 15.30 -3.72 -25.25
C GLU A 68 16.70 -3.35 -24.72
N GLU A 69 16.82 -2.28 -23.96
CA GLU A 69 18.08 -1.91 -23.29
C GLU A 69 18.32 -2.82 -22.08
N PHE A 70 17.32 -3.04 -21.24
CA PHE A 70 17.39 -4.00 -20.14
C PHE A 70 17.84 -5.39 -20.61
N ALA A 71 17.26 -5.90 -21.71
CA ALA A 71 17.62 -7.19 -22.30
C ALA A 71 19.07 -7.28 -22.79
N ARG A 72 19.76 -6.15 -23.01
CA ARG A 72 21.17 -6.10 -23.42
C ARG A 72 22.15 -6.16 -22.26
N ILE A 73 21.71 -5.75 -21.06
CA ILE A 73 22.59 -5.59 -19.89
C ILE A 73 22.35 -6.64 -18.79
N THR A 74 21.29 -7.43 -18.90
CA THR A 74 20.91 -8.43 -17.88
C THR A 74 21.50 -9.82 -18.12
N ASP A 75 21.38 -10.71 -17.14
CA ASP A 75 21.84 -12.09 -17.24
C ASP A 75 20.95 -12.94 -18.17
N SER A 76 21.45 -14.10 -18.59
CA SER A 76 20.78 -14.94 -19.59
C SER A 76 19.37 -15.41 -19.19
N ALA A 77 19.08 -15.61 -17.90
CA ALA A 77 17.76 -16.05 -17.45
C ALA A 77 16.76 -14.90 -17.55
N THR A 78 17.15 -13.74 -17.04
CA THR A 78 16.35 -12.52 -17.06
C THR A 78 16.17 -11.98 -18.48
N GLN A 79 17.19 -12.11 -19.32
CA GLN A 79 17.14 -11.76 -20.74
C GLN A 79 16.07 -12.58 -21.50
N ALA A 80 15.92 -13.86 -21.17
CA ALA A 80 14.91 -14.70 -21.80
C ALA A 80 13.47 -14.25 -21.46
N LEU A 81 13.25 -13.76 -20.23
CA LEU A 81 11.97 -13.20 -19.80
C LEU A 81 11.70 -11.87 -20.53
N ALA A 82 12.70 -10.98 -20.59
CA ALA A 82 12.60 -9.72 -21.31
C ALA A 82 12.32 -9.94 -22.82
N ALA A 83 13.00 -10.88 -23.45
CA ALA A 83 12.77 -11.24 -24.85
C ALA A 83 11.35 -11.72 -25.11
N ARG A 84 10.77 -12.51 -24.19
CA ARG A 84 9.37 -12.95 -24.29
C ARG A 84 8.39 -11.79 -24.16
N ALA A 85 8.64 -10.88 -23.21
CA ALA A 85 7.84 -9.67 -23.06
C ALA A 85 7.91 -8.75 -24.30
N LEU A 86 9.05 -8.67 -24.98
CA LEU A 86 9.22 -7.92 -26.24
C LEU A 86 8.40 -8.49 -27.41
N GLU A 87 7.88 -9.72 -27.33
CA GLU A 87 6.97 -10.27 -28.34
C GLU A 87 5.53 -9.75 -28.21
N ALA A 88 5.21 -9.04 -27.11
CA ALA A 88 3.87 -8.52 -26.86
C ALA A 88 3.41 -7.52 -27.95
N PRO A 89 2.23 -7.72 -28.56
CA PRO A 89 1.72 -6.84 -29.60
C PRO A 89 1.07 -5.56 -29.06
N ASP A 90 0.76 -5.51 -27.77
CA ASP A 90 0.07 -4.40 -27.11
C ASP A 90 0.45 -4.32 -25.62
N ILE A 91 0.10 -3.19 -24.98
CA ILE A 91 0.45 -2.92 -23.58
C ILE A 91 -0.18 -3.90 -22.60
N ALA A 92 -1.39 -4.39 -22.89
CA ALA A 92 -2.06 -5.36 -22.03
C ALA A 92 -1.29 -6.68 -22.01
N THR A 93 -0.85 -7.16 -23.18
CA THR A 93 -0.02 -8.36 -23.29
C THR A 93 1.37 -8.14 -22.70
N LEU A 94 1.95 -6.94 -22.87
CA LEU A 94 3.25 -6.61 -22.29
C LEU A 94 3.20 -6.67 -20.76
N ARG A 95 2.15 -6.15 -20.12
CA ARG A 95 1.95 -6.23 -18.66
C ARG A 95 1.84 -7.67 -18.15
N VAL A 96 1.20 -8.55 -18.91
CA VAL A 96 1.11 -9.98 -18.59
C VAL A 96 2.49 -10.63 -18.66
N GLU A 97 3.25 -10.38 -19.73
CA GLU A 97 4.57 -10.97 -19.92
C GLU A 97 5.67 -10.29 -19.09
N PHE A 98 5.44 -9.07 -18.59
CA PHE A 98 6.32 -8.37 -17.67
C PHE A 98 6.29 -8.98 -16.26
N LYS A 99 5.16 -9.54 -15.82
CA LYS A 99 5.00 -10.11 -14.48
C LYS A 99 6.08 -11.17 -14.12
N PRO A 100 6.37 -12.19 -14.96
CA PRO A 100 7.47 -13.12 -14.69
C PRO A 100 8.84 -12.46 -14.53
N LEU A 101 9.11 -11.40 -15.30
CA LEU A 101 10.35 -10.63 -15.18
C LEU A 101 10.38 -9.91 -13.83
N SER A 102 9.31 -9.21 -13.46
CA SER A 102 9.18 -8.55 -12.15
C SER A 102 9.42 -9.52 -10.99
N GLU A 103 8.78 -10.70 -11.02
CA GLU A 103 8.91 -11.73 -10.00
C GLU A 103 10.36 -12.22 -9.83
N SER A 104 11.11 -12.34 -10.93
CA SER A 104 12.53 -12.75 -10.87
C SER A 104 13.44 -11.73 -10.19
N LEU A 105 13.11 -10.44 -10.25
CA LEU A 105 13.90 -9.38 -9.63
C LEU A 105 13.49 -9.14 -8.18
N VAL A 106 12.19 -9.20 -7.88
CA VAL A 106 11.65 -9.10 -6.51
C VAL A 106 12.24 -10.16 -5.57
N ALA A 107 12.56 -11.34 -6.09
CA ALA A 107 13.13 -12.46 -5.33
C ALA A 107 14.60 -12.27 -4.93
N GLN A 108 15.28 -11.23 -5.41
CA GLN A 108 16.69 -10.93 -5.12
C GLN A 108 16.82 -9.91 -3.98
N ASP A 109 18.01 -9.81 -3.37
CA ASP A 109 18.30 -8.78 -2.37
C ASP A 109 18.43 -7.40 -3.05
N LEU A 110 17.58 -6.45 -2.67
CA LEU A 110 17.55 -5.13 -3.31
C LEU A 110 18.56 -4.17 -2.66
N PRO A 111 19.28 -3.37 -3.46
CA PRO A 111 20.09 -2.27 -2.96
C PRO A 111 19.21 -1.14 -2.40
N GLN A 112 19.82 -0.24 -1.62
CA GLN A 112 19.15 0.93 -1.09
C GLN A 112 18.61 1.83 -2.22
N GLY A 113 17.44 2.44 -2.04
CA GLY A 113 16.80 3.28 -3.06
C GLY A 113 15.76 2.52 -3.92
N PHE A 114 15.59 1.22 -3.69
CA PHE A 114 14.60 0.39 -4.37
C PHE A 114 13.68 -0.32 -3.37
N ALA A 115 12.39 -0.33 -3.71
CA ALA A 115 11.35 -0.95 -2.90
C ALA A 115 10.72 -2.13 -3.65
N ARG A 116 10.16 -3.06 -2.88
CA ARG A 116 9.24 -4.08 -3.42
C ARG A 116 7.83 -3.52 -3.32
N ALA A 117 7.07 -3.68 -4.37
CA ALA A 117 5.67 -3.34 -4.39
C ALA A 117 4.83 -4.56 -4.76
N TYR A 118 3.58 -4.58 -4.30
CA TYR A 118 2.65 -5.69 -4.49
C TYR A 118 1.23 -5.20 -4.72
N CYS A 119 0.58 -5.72 -5.76
CA CYS A 119 -0.82 -5.46 -6.05
C CYS A 119 -1.60 -6.79 -5.95
N PRO A 120 -2.53 -6.96 -4.98
CA PRO A 120 -3.30 -8.19 -4.82
C PRO A 120 -4.34 -8.40 -5.93
N MET A 121 -4.69 -7.35 -6.68
CA MET A 121 -5.79 -7.37 -7.65
C MET A 121 -5.37 -7.83 -9.05
N TYR A 122 -4.09 -7.77 -9.41
CA TYR A 122 -3.65 -8.14 -10.75
C TYR A 122 -3.28 -9.63 -10.80
N ASP A 123 -4.00 -10.42 -11.61
CA ASP A 123 -3.71 -11.83 -11.88
C ASP A 123 -3.37 -12.68 -10.63
N ASN A 124 -4.25 -12.64 -9.62
CA ASN A 124 -4.09 -13.29 -8.30
C ASN A 124 -2.88 -12.81 -7.47
N GLY A 125 -2.42 -11.59 -7.72
CA GLY A 125 -1.26 -10.99 -7.08
C GLY A 125 -0.12 -10.81 -8.06
N ALA A 126 0.48 -9.62 -8.06
CA ALA A 126 1.68 -9.33 -8.82
C ALA A 126 2.60 -8.40 -8.03
N SER A 127 3.88 -8.73 -8.02
CA SER A 127 4.93 -7.96 -7.34
C SER A 127 5.87 -7.33 -8.35
N TRP A 128 6.39 -6.15 -8.05
CA TRP A 128 7.42 -5.49 -8.84
C TRP A 128 8.46 -4.80 -7.97
N VAL A 129 9.58 -4.44 -8.57
CA VAL A 129 10.56 -3.51 -8.00
C VAL A 129 10.28 -2.12 -8.55
N GLN A 130 10.36 -1.09 -7.72
CA GLN A 130 10.33 0.31 -8.13
C GLN A 130 11.39 1.09 -7.35
N ARG A 131 11.58 2.37 -7.70
CA ARG A 131 12.31 3.28 -6.80
C ARG A 131 11.54 3.43 -5.49
N ASP A 132 12.28 3.65 -4.40
CA ASP A 132 11.70 4.03 -3.12
C ASP A 132 10.80 5.29 -3.33
N GLY A 133 9.57 5.24 -2.83
CA GLY A 133 8.56 6.27 -3.08
C GLY A 133 7.13 5.73 -3.14
N PRO A 134 6.14 6.57 -3.51
CA PRO A 134 4.76 6.15 -3.70
C PRO A 134 4.62 4.97 -4.67
N VAL A 135 3.58 4.15 -4.49
CA VAL A 135 3.25 3.05 -5.40
C VAL A 135 3.07 3.58 -6.83
N ARG A 136 3.72 2.95 -7.82
CA ARG A 136 3.56 3.24 -9.25
C ARG A 136 3.28 1.97 -10.02
N ASN A 137 2.00 1.57 -10.06
CA ASN A 137 1.54 0.27 -10.53
C ASN A 137 1.72 0.09 -12.06
N PRO A 138 2.65 -0.77 -12.52
CA PRO A 138 2.87 -0.99 -13.95
C PRO A 138 1.75 -1.78 -14.63
N TYR A 139 0.91 -2.48 -13.87
CA TYR A 139 -0.09 -3.41 -14.39
C TYR A 139 -1.44 -2.76 -14.69
N TYR A 140 -1.80 -1.72 -13.93
CA TYR A 140 -3.02 -0.95 -14.17
C TYR A 140 -2.75 0.46 -14.73
N GLY A 141 -1.50 0.88 -14.79
CA GLY A 141 -1.11 2.17 -15.36
C GLY A 141 -1.72 3.35 -14.62
N SER A 142 -2.00 4.42 -15.36
CA SER A 142 -2.57 5.66 -14.83
C SER A 142 -3.94 5.48 -14.16
N THR A 143 -4.68 4.43 -14.52
CA THR A 143 -6.03 4.17 -13.98
C THR A 143 -6.00 3.76 -12.50
N MET A 144 -4.96 3.05 -12.07
CA MET A 144 -4.78 2.67 -10.66
C MET A 144 -3.32 2.81 -10.26
N LEU A 145 -2.72 3.96 -10.58
CA LEU A 145 -1.28 4.20 -10.44
C LEU A 145 -0.79 3.94 -9.01
N THR A 146 -1.57 4.34 -8.01
CA THR A 146 -1.24 4.19 -6.59
C THR A 146 -1.76 2.90 -5.97
N CYS A 147 -2.37 1.99 -6.75
CA CYS A 147 -2.93 0.75 -6.22
C CYS A 147 -1.83 -0.29 -5.96
N GLY A 148 -1.63 -0.63 -4.70
CA GLY A 148 -0.65 -1.62 -4.26
C GLY A 148 -0.15 -1.26 -2.87
N VAL A 149 0.72 -2.11 -2.33
CA VAL A 149 1.49 -1.84 -1.12
C VAL A 149 2.97 -1.82 -1.48
N VAL A 150 3.75 -0.97 -0.85
CA VAL A 150 5.20 -0.88 -1.04
C VAL A 150 5.87 -1.25 0.27
N ASP A 151 6.68 -2.31 0.25
CA ASP A 151 7.69 -2.56 1.27
C ASP A 151 8.87 -1.63 0.97
N ALA A 152 8.78 -0.34 1.30
CA ALA A 152 10.03 0.44 1.38
C ALA A 152 10.89 -0.15 2.50
N ALA A 153 12.19 0.17 2.49
CA ALA A 153 13.16 -0.33 3.45
C ALA A 153 12.53 -0.53 4.85
N ALA A 154 12.60 -1.77 5.37
CA ALA A 154 11.93 -2.16 6.60
C ALA A 154 12.15 -1.11 7.71
N GLY A 155 11.09 -0.38 8.07
CA GLY A 155 11.12 0.69 9.07
C GLY A 155 10.79 2.10 8.54
N ALA A 156 10.95 2.39 7.25
CA ALA A 156 10.71 3.74 6.70
C ALA A 156 9.23 4.17 6.78
N HIS A 157 8.30 3.24 6.58
CA HIS A 157 6.85 3.49 6.74
C HIS A 157 6.31 3.19 8.15
N MET A 158 7.16 2.85 9.12
CA MET A 158 6.71 2.32 10.41
C MET A 158 6.93 3.28 11.57
N ASP A 159 7.62 4.40 11.35
CA ASP A 159 7.92 5.37 12.40
C ASP A 159 6.94 6.55 12.38
N HIS A 160 5.74 6.29 12.91
CA HIS A 160 4.69 7.30 13.13
C HIS A 160 4.93 8.14 14.40
N THR A 161 6.16 8.23 14.92
CA THR A 161 6.45 9.08 16.08
C THR A 161 6.53 10.55 15.70
N ALA A 162 5.82 11.38 16.44
CA ALA A 162 5.84 12.84 16.34
C ALA A 162 7.26 13.41 16.52
N GLN A 163 7.66 14.38 15.69
CA GLN A 163 8.92 15.13 15.85
C GLN A 163 8.73 16.43 16.62
N HIS A 164 7.51 16.98 16.58
CA HIS A 164 7.16 18.28 17.11
C HIS A 164 6.12 18.19 18.25
N GLY A 165 5.82 16.96 18.72
CA GLY A 165 4.85 16.71 19.79
C GLY A 165 3.40 16.77 19.33
N GLY A 166 3.16 16.67 18.03
CA GLY A 166 1.83 16.65 17.41
C GLY A 166 1.29 15.24 17.20
N THR A 167 0.24 15.15 16.38
CA THR A 167 -0.30 13.89 15.87
C THR A 167 0.18 13.71 14.44
N VAL A 168 0.66 12.51 14.10
CA VAL A 168 1.18 12.18 12.77
C VAL A 168 0.17 11.32 12.03
N PHE A 169 -0.09 11.65 10.77
CA PHE A 169 -0.86 10.84 9.83
C PHE A 169 -0.06 10.59 8.56
N MET A 170 -0.41 9.56 7.80
CA MET A 170 0.12 9.29 6.48
C MET A 170 -0.68 10.04 5.42
N ALA A 171 0.01 10.68 4.48
CA ALA A 171 -0.61 11.15 3.26
C ALA A 171 -1.02 9.96 2.36
N PRO A 172 -2.07 10.10 1.53
CA PRO A 172 -2.54 9.02 0.65
C PRO A 172 -1.53 8.51 -0.38
N ASP A 173 -0.43 9.25 -0.62
CA ASP A 173 0.68 8.78 -1.44
C ASP A 173 1.55 7.71 -0.75
N GLY A 174 1.32 7.47 0.54
CA GLY A 174 2.05 6.51 1.37
C GLY A 174 3.50 6.94 1.63
N PHE A 175 3.88 8.17 1.32
CA PHE A 175 5.26 8.65 1.41
C PHE A 175 5.45 9.81 2.38
N HIS A 176 4.50 10.74 2.40
CA HIS A 176 4.57 11.88 3.31
C HIS A 176 3.87 11.54 4.63
N HIS A 177 4.53 11.87 5.73
CA HIS A 177 3.95 11.94 7.05
C HIS A 177 3.56 13.38 7.32
N ILE A 178 2.32 13.61 7.75
CA ILE A 178 1.73 14.91 8.05
C ILE A 178 1.57 15.01 9.56
N GLU A 179 2.34 15.90 10.19
CA GLU A 179 2.27 16.14 11.63
C GLU A 179 1.52 17.44 11.93
N GLY A 180 0.32 17.31 12.52
CA GLY A 180 -0.46 18.44 13.02
C GLY A 180 -0.06 18.78 14.44
N VAL A 181 0.25 20.05 14.70
CA VAL A 181 0.76 20.55 15.98
C VAL A 181 -0.06 21.75 16.44
N TYR A 182 -0.44 21.76 17.70
CA TYR A 182 -1.10 22.90 18.36
C TYR A 182 -0.17 23.49 19.44
N PRO A 183 0.91 24.20 19.04
CA PRO A 183 2.00 24.55 19.96
C PRO A 183 1.63 25.59 21.02
N GLU A 184 0.67 26.47 20.70
CA GLU A 184 0.18 27.49 21.61
C GLU A 184 -1.29 27.82 21.28
N PRO A 185 -2.06 28.37 22.24
CA PRO A 185 -3.46 28.68 22.01
C PRO A 185 -3.69 29.56 20.78
N GLY A 186 -4.55 29.11 19.88
CA GLY A 186 -4.91 29.78 18.63
C GLY A 186 -3.87 29.66 17.50
N VAL A 187 -2.87 28.79 17.62
CA VAL A 187 -1.90 28.50 16.54
C VAL A 187 -1.95 27.03 16.19
N PHE A 188 -2.25 26.73 14.93
CA PHE A 188 -2.18 25.39 14.38
C PHE A 188 -1.11 25.35 13.30
N ARG A 189 -0.28 24.30 13.32
CA ARG A 189 0.79 24.07 12.34
C ARG A 189 0.71 22.67 11.73
N ILE A 190 1.17 22.57 10.50
CA ILE A 190 1.37 21.30 9.81
C ILE A 190 2.82 21.22 9.36
N TYR A 191 3.50 20.17 9.81
CA TYR A 191 4.82 19.77 9.32
C TYR A 191 4.66 18.56 8.40
N ALA A 192 5.59 18.40 7.47
CA ALA A 192 5.65 17.24 6.60
C ALA A 192 7.05 16.63 6.62
N THR A 193 7.11 15.31 6.72
CA THR A 193 8.36 14.55 6.55
C THR A 193 8.17 13.42 5.55
N ASP A 194 9.25 12.98 4.92
CA ASP A 194 9.22 11.73 4.16
C ASP A 194 9.29 10.49 5.06
N ASN A 195 9.22 9.31 4.46
CA ASN A 195 9.41 8.03 5.15
C ASN A 195 10.78 7.84 5.80
N TYR A 196 11.75 8.71 5.54
CA TYR A 196 13.05 8.69 6.19
C TYR A 196 13.17 9.75 7.29
N ARG A 197 12.04 10.35 7.68
CA ARG A 197 11.94 11.41 8.69
C ARG A 197 12.64 12.71 8.28
N ALA A 198 12.98 12.87 7.00
CA ALA A 198 13.53 14.10 6.48
C ALA A 198 12.42 15.12 6.21
N GLU A 199 12.69 16.39 6.53
CA GLU A 199 11.75 17.50 6.31
C GLU A 199 11.41 17.68 4.83
N VAL A 200 10.14 17.96 4.55
CA VAL A 200 9.65 18.26 3.20
C VAL A 200 9.32 19.74 3.07
N ASP A 201 9.80 20.35 1.98
CA ASP A 201 9.52 21.75 1.67
C ASP A 201 8.05 21.93 1.23
N VAL A 202 7.26 22.60 2.07
CA VAL A 202 5.84 22.85 1.85
C VAL A 202 5.55 24.18 1.16
N THR A 203 6.57 24.88 0.62
CA THR A 203 6.38 26.19 -0.03
C THR A 203 5.36 26.16 -1.17
N GLY A 204 5.29 25.06 -1.91
CA GLY A 204 4.35 24.87 -3.01
C GLY A 204 2.96 24.38 -2.58
N TRP A 205 2.76 24.07 -1.30
CA TRP A 205 1.50 23.54 -0.81
C TRP A 205 0.53 24.66 -0.47
N THR A 206 -0.76 24.38 -0.65
CA THR A 206 -1.82 25.27 -0.20
C THR A 206 -2.80 24.48 0.67
N GLY A 207 -3.60 25.16 1.47
CA GLY A 207 -4.58 24.46 2.27
C GLY A 207 -5.41 25.37 3.14
N ARG A 208 -6.35 24.75 3.87
CA ARG A 208 -7.23 25.43 4.81
C ARG A 208 -7.33 24.62 6.09
N ALA A 209 -7.29 25.32 7.22
CA ALA A 209 -7.65 24.82 8.53
C ALA A 209 -9.14 25.10 8.75
N VAL A 210 -9.97 24.08 8.58
CA VAL A 210 -11.42 24.14 8.82
C VAL A 210 -11.65 23.86 10.31
N THR A 211 -12.43 24.73 10.96
CA THR A 211 -12.66 24.73 12.41
C THR A 211 -14.12 24.51 12.77
N GLU A 212 -15.00 24.51 11.77
CA GLU A 212 -16.43 24.23 11.90
C GLU A 212 -16.93 23.69 10.55
N GLU A 213 -17.60 22.55 10.58
CA GLU A 213 -18.34 21.96 9.45
C GLU A 213 -19.76 21.61 9.91
N ASP A 214 -20.73 21.76 9.02
CA ASP A 214 -22.11 21.33 9.21
C ASP A 214 -22.43 20.20 8.23
N TYR A 215 -23.18 19.20 8.68
CA TYR A 215 -23.66 18.13 7.80
C TYR A 215 -24.92 18.58 7.05
N ASP A 216 -24.87 18.55 5.72
CA ASP A 216 -26.01 18.79 4.84
C ASP A 216 -26.70 17.45 4.49
N GLU A 217 -27.85 17.20 5.13
CA GLU A 217 -28.66 15.99 4.90
C GLU A 217 -29.14 15.84 3.46
N THR A 218 -29.17 16.91 2.66
CA THR A 218 -29.69 16.88 1.28
C THR A 218 -28.64 16.39 0.28
N THR A 219 -27.38 16.75 0.50
CA THR A 219 -26.25 16.33 -0.34
C THR A 219 -25.51 15.14 0.25
N ASP A 220 -25.74 14.81 1.52
CA ASP A 220 -24.97 13.82 2.27
C ASP A 220 -23.48 14.20 2.35
N GLU A 221 -23.21 15.50 2.56
CA GLU A 221 -21.87 16.07 2.59
C GLU A 221 -21.67 17.01 3.78
N PHE A 222 -20.45 17.04 4.32
CA PHE A 222 -20.04 18.06 5.27
C PHE A 222 -19.65 19.35 4.54
N VAL A 223 -20.25 20.46 4.94
CA VAL A 223 -20.03 21.79 4.37
C VAL A 223 -19.23 22.63 5.36
N GLU A 224 -18.20 23.31 4.86
CA GLU A 224 -17.34 24.19 5.67
C GLU A 224 -18.11 25.44 6.11
N VAL A 225 -18.21 25.64 7.42
CA VAL A 225 -18.81 26.83 8.03
C VAL A 225 -17.75 27.88 8.36
N ALA A 226 -16.61 27.44 8.89
CA ALA A 226 -15.49 28.31 9.24
C ALA A 226 -14.16 27.67 8.84
N ALA A 227 -13.39 28.38 8.01
CA ALA A 227 -12.07 27.95 7.55
C ALA A 227 -11.07 29.11 7.49
N ILE A 228 -9.80 28.82 7.77
CA ILE A 228 -8.68 29.76 7.74
C ILE A 228 -7.61 29.23 6.78
N ASP A 229 -7.08 30.08 5.90
CA ASP A 229 -6.00 29.68 4.99
C ASP A 229 -4.75 29.26 5.77
N LEU A 230 -4.21 28.10 5.41
CA LEU A 230 -2.90 27.64 5.83
C LEU A 230 -1.83 28.36 4.99
N ARG A 231 -0.87 29.00 5.65
CA ARG A 231 0.22 29.73 4.99
C ARG A 231 1.55 29.08 5.28
N SER A 232 2.35 28.86 4.24
CA SER A 232 3.72 28.43 4.40
C SER A 232 4.54 29.48 5.15
N ASN A 233 5.37 29.00 6.07
CA ASN A 233 6.46 29.79 6.64
C ASN A 233 7.44 30.17 5.51
N PRO A 234 8.03 31.39 5.51
CA PRO A 234 9.11 31.80 4.60
C PRO A 234 10.19 30.75 4.27
N ASP A 235 10.56 29.90 5.23
CA ASP A 235 11.61 28.88 5.05
C ASP A 235 11.07 27.53 4.53
N GLY A 236 9.76 27.42 4.26
CA GLY A 236 9.14 26.21 3.70
C GLY A 236 8.96 25.05 4.68
N ALA A 237 9.27 25.23 5.98
CA ALA A 237 9.29 24.14 6.96
C ALA A 237 7.91 23.67 7.46
N TYR A 238 6.89 24.55 7.43
CA TYR A 238 5.54 24.22 7.89
C TYR A 238 4.49 25.14 7.28
N LEU A 239 3.24 24.68 7.31
CA LEU A 239 2.05 25.51 7.11
C LEU A 239 1.50 25.97 8.47
N GLU A 240 1.02 27.21 8.59
CA GLU A 240 0.44 27.76 9.82
C GLU A 240 -0.92 28.43 9.56
N ALA A 241 -1.85 28.26 10.50
CA ALA A 241 -3.10 29.01 10.57
C ALA A 241 -3.36 29.54 12.00
N ARG A 242 -4.00 30.71 12.08
CA ARG A 242 -4.51 31.28 13.34
C ARG A 242 -5.95 30.82 13.55
N VAL A 243 -6.12 29.76 14.31
CA VAL A 243 -7.42 29.16 14.63
C VAL A 243 -8.03 29.78 15.89
N PRO A 244 -9.35 29.67 16.14
CA PRO A 244 -9.94 30.11 17.39
C PRO A 244 -9.31 29.40 18.61
N ASP A 245 -9.14 30.12 19.71
CA ASP A 245 -8.67 29.56 20.98
C ASP A 245 -9.87 29.11 21.83
N TYR A 246 -10.00 27.79 22.00
CA TYR A 246 -11.04 27.18 22.82
C TYR A 246 -10.59 26.85 24.26
N GLY A 247 -9.58 27.56 24.77
CA GLY A 247 -9.05 27.35 26.12
C GLY A 247 -8.01 26.24 26.19
N GLY A 248 -7.20 26.12 25.14
CA GLY A 248 -6.11 25.13 25.06
C GLY A 248 -6.48 23.78 24.45
N THR A 249 -7.76 23.54 24.13
CA THR A 249 -8.18 22.46 23.22
C THR A 249 -8.39 22.99 21.81
N ALA A 250 -8.30 22.12 20.81
CA ALA A 250 -8.62 22.48 19.43
C ALA A 250 -9.07 21.23 18.65
N GLU A 251 -10.03 21.41 17.76
CA GLU A 251 -10.35 20.46 16.70
C GLU A 251 -10.14 21.21 15.38
N VAL A 252 -9.28 20.67 14.52
CA VAL A 252 -8.90 21.31 13.26
C VAL A 252 -8.85 20.26 12.16
N ILE A 253 -9.60 20.50 11.10
CA ILE A 253 -9.59 19.69 9.90
C ILE A 253 -8.67 20.41 8.91
N ALA A 254 -7.51 19.84 8.64
CA ALA A 254 -6.62 20.33 7.60
C ALA A 254 -7.04 19.77 6.24
N LYS A 255 -7.35 20.65 5.29
CA LYS A 255 -7.52 20.30 3.88
C LYS A 255 -6.32 20.83 3.10
N VAL A 256 -5.38 19.94 2.75
CA VAL A 256 -4.08 20.30 2.16
C VAL A 256 -3.99 19.84 0.72
N VAL A 257 -3.60 20.74 -0.18
CA VAL A 257 -3.33 20.46 -1.59
C VAL A 257 -1.82 20.36 -1.77
N PHE A 258 -1.33 19.13 -1.95
CA PHE A 258 0.10 18.85 -2.14
C PHE A 258 0.60 19.23 -3.54
N GLN A 259 -0.29 19.19 -4.53
CA GLN A 259 0.02 19.48 -5.92
C GLN A 259 -1.10 20.29 -6.58
N ASP A 260 -0.73 21.34 -7.30
CA ASP A 260 -1.68 22.16 -8.06
C ASP A 260 -2.51 21.30 -9.03
N GLY A 261 -3.84 21.47 -8.97
CA GLY A 261 -4.80 20.75 -9.81
C GLY A 261 -5.30 19.41 -9.26
N PHE A 262 -4.80 18.97 -8.10
CA PHE A 262 -5.29 17.79 -7.37
C PHE A 262 -6.26 18.19 -6.24
N PRO A 263 -7.15 17.27 -5.80
CA PRO A 263 -8.03 17.51 -4.67
C PRO A 263 -7.22 17.77 -3.38
N ALA A 264 -7.85 18.46 -2.42
CA ALA A 264 -7.28 18.62 -1.10
C ALA A 264 -7.46 17.33 -0.30
N GLU A 265 -6.38 16.87 0.32
CA GLU A 265 -6.40 15.74 1.26
C GLU A 265 -6.82 16.22 2.65
N ARG A 266 -7.64 15.42 3.33
CA ARG A 266 -8.27 15.73 4.61
C ARG A 266 -7.54 15.03 5.76
N PHE A 267 -7.19 15.78 6.78
CA PHE A 267 -6.62 15.29 8.03
C PHE A 267 -7.34 15.92 9.22
N ASP A 268 -7.90 15.10 10.11
CA ASP A 268 -8.67 15.54 11.27
C ASP A 268 -7.80 15.47 12.54
N PHE A 269 -7.47 16.63 13.10
CA PHE A 269 -6.66 16.73 14.32
C PHE A 269 -7.51 17.12 15.52
N ILE A 270 -7.40 16.36 16.61
CA ILE A 270 -8.06 16.63 17.89
C ILE A 270 -7.00 16.80 18.97
N PHE A 271 -6.93 17.98 19.56
CA PHE A 271 -5.99 18.35 20.61
C PHE A 271 -6.73 18.57 21.92
N ALA A 272 -6.47 17.69 22.91
CA ALA A 272 -6.97 17.86 24.27
C ALA A 272 -6.17 18.90 25.08
N SER A 273 -4.97 19.25 24.62
CA SER A 273 -4.10 20.28 25.18
C SER A 273 -3.15 20.81 24.10
N VAL A 274 -2.38 21.85 24.43
CA VAL A 274 -1.25 22.27 23.58
C VAL A 274 -0.23 21.14 23.40
N SER A 275 0.33 21.04 22.20
CA SER A 275 1.38 20.09 21.83
C SER A 275 2.70 20.42 22.52
N SER A 276 3.43 19.39 22.96
CA SER A 276 4.78 19.54 23.51
C SER A 276 5.67 18.37 23.11
N VAL A 277 6.93 18.68 22.78
CA VAL A 277 7.96 17.67 22.46
C VAL A 277 8.37 16.81 23.67
N ASP A 278 8.08 17.27 24.89
CA ASP A 278 8.34 16.56 26.14
C ASP A 278 7.16 15.70 26.61
N ALA A 279 5.99 15.80 25.97
CA ALA A 279 4.93 14.84 26.20
C ALA A 279 5.38 13.53 25.57
N ASP A 280 5.71 12.52 26.40
CA ASP A 280 5.83 11.16 25.93
C ASP A 280 4.61 10.88 25.02
N ALA A 281 4.81 10.24 23.86
CA ALA A 281 3.72 9.88 22.95
C ALA A 281 2.61 9.04 23.63
N SER A 282 2.83 8.58 24.87
CA SER A 282 1.85 7.93 25.76
C SER A 282 0.97 8.88 26.59
N GLU A 283 1.41 10.12 26.84
CA GLU A 283 0.65 11.11 27.61
C GLU A 283 -0.35 11.88 26.72
N ALA A 284 -0.05 12.07 25.43
CA ALA A 284 -0.98 12.65 24.47
C ALA A 284 -2.22 11.77 24.21
N SER A 285 -2.13 10.46 24.48
CA SER A 285 -3.22 9.48 24.33
C SER A 285 -3.83 9.00 25.66
N GLY A 286 -3.61 9.72 26.77
CA GLY A 286 -4.27 9.46 28.06
C GLY A 286 -4.12 8.01 28.56
N GLY A 287 -3.00 7.37 28.24
CA GLY A 287 -2.69 6.01 28.68
C GLY A 287 -2.40 5.97 30.17
N VAL A 288 -3.00 5.02 30.88
CA VAL A 288 -2.75 4.78 32.30
C VAL A 288 -1.28 4.37 32.50
N SER A 289 -0.49 5.18 33.22
CA SER A 289 0.89 4.86 33.58
C SER A 289 0.94 3.71 34.57
N PHE A 290 1.48 2.56 34.15
CA PHE A 290 1.93 1.51 35.07
C PHE A 290 3.39 1.77 35.43
N GLY A 291 3.61 2.34 36.62
CA GLY A 291 4.95 2.53 37.17
C GLY A 291 5.65 1.20 37.46
N GLY A 292 6.82 1.03 36.86
CA GLY A 292 7.76 -0.08 37.09
C GLY A 292 8.74 -0.18 35.92
N ASP A 293 10.01 -0.46 36.20
CA ASP A 293 11.12 -0.58 35.21
C ASP A 293 10.64 -1.11 33.85
N ALA A 294 10.86 -0.32 32.80
CA ALA A 294 10.35 -0.58 31.45
C ALA A 294 10.69 -2.00 31.00
N PRO A 295 9.70 -2.91 30.87
CA PRO A 295 9.92 -4.22 30.30
C PRO A 295 10.33 -4.07 28.83
N ASP A 296 11.11 -5.03 28.30
CA ASP A 296 11.44 -5.09 26.87
C ASP A 296 10.17 -4.82 26.04
N ALA A 297 10.20 -3.77 25.21
CA ALA A 297 9.04 -3.31 24.47
C ALA A 297 8.43 -4.47 23.66
N VAL A 298 7.19 -4.86 24.01
CA VAL A 298 6.45 -5.91 23.30
C VAL A 298 6.38 -5.55 21.82
N THR A 299 6.83 -6.45 20.96
CA THR A 299 6.88 -6.20 19.50
C THR A 299 5.48 -5.87 18.97
N LEU A 300 5.40 -5.08 17.89
CA LEU A 300 4.12 -4.74 17.25
C LEU A 300 3.29 -5.98 16.89
N ALA A 301 3.95 -7.01 16.35
CA ALA A 301 3.33 -8.29 16.02
C ALA A 301 2.72 -8.99 17.26
N GLN A 302 3.38 -8.88 18.42
CA GLN A 302 2.84 -9.42 19.68
C GLN A 302 1.70 -8.56 20.25
N ARG A 303 1.68 -7.25 19.99
CA ARG A 303 0.57 -6.38 20.42
C ARG A 303 -0.72 -6.62 19.63
N ILE A 304 -0.61 -7.03 18.36
CA ILE A 304 -1.76 -7.29 17.48
C ILE A 304 -2.39 -8.67 17.74
N LEU A 305 -1.63 -9.64 18.26
CA LEU A 305 -2.14 -10.99 18.55
C LEU A 305 -2.75 -11.06 19.96
N PRO A 306 -4.08 -11.15 20.10
CA PRO A 306 -4.70 -11.24 21.42
C PRO A 306 -4.61 -12.67 21.96
N ASP A 307 -4.67 -12.79 23.29
CA ASP A 307 -5.02 -14.06 23.91
C ASP A 307 -6.46 -14.42 23.53
N VAL A 308 -6.65 -15.59 22.91
CA VAL A 308 -7.97 -16.05 22.47
C VAL A 308 -8.57 -16.99 23.52
N PRO A 309 -9.64 -16.59 24.23
CA PRO A 309 -10.29 -17.45 25.23
C PRO A 309 -10.81 -18.75 24.64
N ASP A 310 -11.05 -19.78 25.46
CA ASP A 310 -11.58 -21.08 25.00
C ASP A 310 -13.07 -21.00 24.64
N SER A 311 -13.85 -20.26 25.45
CA SER A 311 -15.30 -20.14 25.34
C SER A 311 -15.74 -19.14 24.26
N ALA A 312 -16.72 -19.51 23.45
CA ALA A 312 -17.31 -18.62 22.44
C ALA A 312 -17.94 -17.35 23.05
N ASN A 313 -18.56 -17.46 24.23
CA ASN A 313 -19.12 -16.31 24.95
C ASN A 313 -18.02 -15.35 25.42
N GLU A 314 -16.88 -15.89 25.89
CA GLU A 314 -15.76 -15.08 26.34
C GLU A 314 -15.08 -14.39 25.15
N ILE A 315 -14.90 -15.10 24.01
CA ILE A 315 -14.41 -14.48 22.78
C ILE A 315 -15.33 -13.33 22.34
N ALA A 316 -16.66 -13.53 22.35
CA ALA A 316 -17.61 -12.48 22.00
C ALA A 316 -17.55 -11.28 22.97
N ALA A 317 -17.32 -11.51 24.26
CA ALA A 317 -17.12 -10.45 25.24
C ALA A 317 -15.81 -9.68 25.00
N GLU A 318 -14.71 -10.36 24.68
CA GLU A 318 -13.45 -9.72 24.33
C GLU A 318 -13.57 -8.88 23.05
N ILE A 319 -14.33 -9.31 22.05
CA ILE A 319 -14.63 -8.49 20.86
C ILE A 319 -15.33 -7.18 21.25
N ALA A 320 -16.31 -7.23 22.16
CA ALA A 320 -17.01 -6.04 22.65
C ALA A 320 -16.07 -5.07 23.40
N VAL A 321 -15.08 -5.59 24.14
CA VAL A 321 -14.06 -4.76 24.79
C VAL A 321 -13.23 -3.99 23.75
N ARG A 322 -12.89 -4.60 22.62
CA ARG A 322 -12.09 -3.97 21.55
C ARG A 322 -12.89 -2.92 20.82
N ASP A 323 -14.19 -3.15 20.61
CA ASP A 323 -15.12 -2.14 20.12
C ASP A 323 -15.13 -0.88 21.01
N LYS A 324 -15.22 -1.06 22.33
CA LYS A 324 -15.16 0.07 23.26
C LYS A 324 -13.82 0.81 23.21
N GLN A 325 -12.71 0.09 23.10
CA GLN A 325 -11.38 0.70 22.92
C GLN A 325 -11.31 1.54 21.64
N ILE A 326 -11.85 1.03 20.52
CA ILE A 326 -11.89 1.78 19.25
C ILE A 326 -12.72 3.05 19.39
N GLN A 327 -13.91 2.99 20.01
CA GLN A 327 -14.73 4.18 20.28
C GLN A 327 -13.96 5.25 21.07
N ASP A 328 -13.24 4.84 22.12
CA ASP A 328 -12.49 5.75 22.97
C ASP A 328 -11.27 6.36 22.26
N LEU A 329 -10.68 5.65 21.29
CA LEU A 329 -9.61 6.17 20.43
C LEU A 329 -10.16 7.16 19.41
N ILE A 330 -11.27 6.83 18.74
CA ILE A 330 -11.95 7.73 17.78
C ILE A 330 -12.36 9.03 18.49
N GLY A 331 -12.95 8.94 19.68
CA GLY A 331 -13.41 10.12 20.42
C GLY A 331 -12.30 11.06 20.88
N ARG A 332 -11.05 10.58 20.94
CA ARG A 332 -9.87 11.39 21.31
C ARG A 332 -8.99 11.76 20.12
N GLY A 333 -9.34 11.33 18.90
CA GLY A 333 -8.54 11.57 17.69
C GLY A 333 -7.28 10.72 17.58
N ALA A 334 -7.15 9.65 18.37
CA ALA A 334 -6.00 8.75 18.37
C ALA A 334 -6.13 7.69 17.25
N PHE A 335 -6.30 8.14 16.02
CA PHE A 335 -6.67 7.27 14.89
C PHE A 335 -5.59 6.24 14.54
N THR A 336 -4.32 6.63 14.63
CA THR A 336 -3.16 5.75 14.35
C THR A 336 -2.99 4.63 15.39
N GLU A 337 -3.74 4.62 16.49
CA GLU A 337 -3.74 3.54 17.47
C GLU A 337 -4.87 2.54 17.25
N ILE A 338 -5.86 2.86 16.39
CA ILE A 338 -7.07 2.06 16.17
C ILE A 338 -6.74 0.65 15.64
N PHE A 339 -5.68 0.51 14.84
CA PHE A 339 -5.32 -0.78 14.24
C PHE A 339 -5.09 -1.87 15.28
N ILE A 340 -4.61 -1.54 16.49
CA ILE A 340 -4.33 -2.53 17.54
C ILE A 340 -5.63 -3.24 17.95
N PRO A 341 -6.64 -2.56 18.55
CA PRO A 341 -7.88 -3.22 18.92
C PRO A 341 -8.68 -3.73 17.71
N ALA A 342 -8.59 -3.08 16.54
CA ALA A 342 -9.27 -3.53 15.33
C ALA A 342 -8.75 -4.90 14.84
N LEU A 343 -7.43 -5.06 14.72
CA LEU A 343 -6.81 -6.30 14.28
C LEU A 343 -6.89 -7.40 15.36
N GLN A 344 -6.86 -7.04 16.65
CA GLN A 344 -7.18 -7.99 17.73
C GLN A 344 -8.62 -8.52 17.62
N ALA A 345 -9.60 -7.64 17.43
CA ALA A 345 -11.00 -8.05 17.27
C ALA A 345 -11.19 -8.94 16.03
N LYS A 346 -10.45 -8.68 14.95
CA LYS A 346 -10.42 -9.55 13.76
C LYS A 346 -9.95 -10.96 14.11
N GLU A 347 -8.84 -11.12 14.83
CA GLU A 347 -8.34 -12.44 15.25
C GLU A 347 -9.36 -13.17 16.16
N LEU A 348 -9.95 -12.46 17.12
CA LEU A 348 -11.01 -12.98 17.98
C LEU A 348 -12.24 -13.42 17.18
N ALA A 349 -12.70 -12.62 16.21
CA ALA A 349 -13.85 -12.91 15.37
C ALA A 349 -13.63 -14.13 14.47
N LEU A 350 -12.43 -14.29 13.93
CA LEU A 350 -12.05 -15.49 13.16
C LEU A 350 -12.04 -16.74 14.04
N ALA A 351 -11.51 -16.64 15.27
CA ALA A 351 -11.55 -17.74 16.23
C ALA A 351 -12.99 -18.09 16.64
N LEU A 352 -13.85 -17.10 16.86
CA LEU A 352 -15.26 -17.29 17.17
C LEU A 352 -15.98 -18.08 16.06
N GLN A 353 -15.73 -17.72 14.80
CA GLN A 353 -16.32 -18.40 13.65
C GLN A 353 -15.93 -19.88 13.58
N GLN A 354 -14.69 -20.24 13.95
CA GLN A 354 -14.21 -21.63 13.95
C GLN A 354 -14.88 -22.48 15.05
N ARG A 355 -15.36 -21.84 16.13
CA ARG A 355 -15.89 -22.48 17.34
C ARG A 355 -17.41 -22.46 17.45
N GLY A 356 -18.10 -21.75 16.55
CA GLY A 356 -19.56 -21.59 16.56
C GLY A 356 -20.39 -22.82 16.16
N SER A 357 -19.87 -24.04 16.28
CA SER A 357 -20.54 -25.29 15.86
C SER A 357 -21.72 -25.69 16.75
N GLU A 358 -21.95 -25.01 17.87
CA GLU A 358 -23.00 -25.31 18.85
C GLU A 358 -24.25 -24.43 18.70
N LEU A 359 -24.23 -23.40 17.85
CA LEU A 359 -25.36 -22.50 17.64
C LEU A 359 -26.42 -23.06 16.67
N PRO A 360 -27.71 -22.69 16.82
CA PRO A 360 -28.72 -22.92 15.79
C PRO A 360 -28.28 -22.34 14.44
N MET A 361 -28.64 -23.00 13.34
CA MET A 361 -28.19 -22.64 11.98
C MET A 361 -28.42 -21.17 11.62
N THR A 362 -29.53 -20.57 12.06
CA THR A 362 -29.83 -19.14 11.85
C THR A 362 -28.83 -18.23 12.58
N ALA A 363 -28.57 -18.50 13.86
CA ALA A 363 -27.63 -17.73 14.67
C ALA A 363 -26.18 -17.91 14.16
N SER A 364 -25.81 -19.13 13.79
CA SER A 364 -24.50 -19.42 13.17
C SER A 364 -24.31 -18.64 11.85
N ASN A 365 -25.36 -18.54 11.02
CA ASN A 365 -25.30 -17.74 9.79
C ASN A 365 -25.19 -16.23 10.06
N GLN A 366 -25.88 -15.72 11.08
CA GLN A 366 -25.78 -14.31 11.51
C GLN A 366 -24.35 -13.99 11.95
N VAL A 367 -23.77 -14.79 12.85
CA VAL A 367 -22.39 -14.62 13.32
C VAL A 367 -21.41 -14.69 12.15
N ARG A 368 -21.56 -15.64 11.22
CA ARG A 368 -20.69 -15.74 10.04
C ARG A 368 -20.73 -14.49 9.15
N ILE A 369 -21.89 -13.86 8.98
CA ILE A 369 -22.02 -12.62 8.19
C ILE A 369 -21.36 -11.47 8.94
N ALA A 370 -21.66 -11.32 10.24
CA ALA A 370 -21.08 -10.28 11.08
C ALA A 370 -19.55 -10.38 11.14
N VAL A 371 -18.98 -11.58 11.28
CA VAL A 371 -17.53 -11.79 11.26
C VAL A 371 -16.91 -11.32 9.95
N ARG A 372 -17.53 -11.60 8.79
CA ARG A 372 -16.99 -11.14 7.49
C ARG A 372 -16.96 -9.61 7.39
N HIS A 373 -18.02 -8.95 7.84
CA HIS A 373 -18.08 -7.49 7.84
C HIS A 373 -17.08 -6.89 8.84
N LEU A 374 -16.99 -7.44 10.06
CA LEU A 374 -16.02 -7.05 11.07
C LEU A 374 -14.59 -7.16 10.55
N VAL A 375 -14.22 -8.30 9.95
CA VAL A 375 -12.86 -8.50 9.41
C VAL A 375 -12.54 -7.46 8.34
N ARG A 376 -13.46 -7.20 7.40
CA ARG A 376 -13.25 -6.17 6.37
C ARG A 376 -13.11 -4.78 6.99
N ALA A 377 -13.99 -4.43 7.93
CA ALA A 377 -13.97 -3.14 8.60
C ALA A 377 -12.71 -2.95 9.45
N ALA A 378 -12.18 -4.00 10.08
CA ALA A 378 -10.94 -3.95 10.85
C ALA A 378 -9.73 -3.56 9.98
N TYR A 379 -9.62 -4.09 8.76
CA TYR A 379 -8.57 -3.69 7.82
C TYR A 379 -8.78 -2.26 7.29
N LEU A 380 -10.02 -1.82 7.12
CA LEU A 380 -10.32 -0.44 6.73
C LEU A 380 -9.97 0.53 7.87
N LEU A 381 -10.24 0.17 9.12
CA LEU A 381 -9.90 0.98 10.29
C LEU A 381 -8.39 1.11 10.50
N ASP A 382 -7.62 0.06 10.20
CA ASP A 382 -6.15 0.10 10.13
C ASP A 382 -5.70 1.13 9.08
N TRP A 383 -6.15 0.96 7.84
CA TRP A 383 -5.79 1.85 6.73
C TRP A 383 -6.23 3.31 6.93
N TYR A 384 -7.49 3.55 7.30
CA TYR A 384 -8.03 4.90 7.48
C TYR A 384 -7.50 5.56 8.76
N GLY A 385 -7.15 4.76 9.78
CA GLY A 385 -6.54 5.25 11.00
C GLY A 385 -5.21 5.96 10.73
N ASP A 386 -4.41 5.42 9.81
CA ASP A 386 -3.16 6.03 9.38
C ASP A 386 -3.38 7.31 8.57
N LEU A 387 -4.41 7.38 7.72
CA LEU A 387 -4.68 8.55 6.88
C LEU A 387 -5.24 9.76 7.63
N GLY A 388 -5.78 9.54 8.83
CA GLY A 388 -6.30 10.63 9.68
C GLY A 388 -7.59 11.27 9.20
N ASN A 389 -8.28 10.71 8.21
CA ASN A 389 -9.61 11.19 7.79
C ASN A 389 -10.68 10.60 8.71
N LYS A 390 -11.25 11.45 9.57
CA LYS A 390 -12.25 11.00 10.56
C LYS A 390 -13.51 10.43 9.93
N ASN A 391 -13.94 10.96 8.78
CA ASN A 391 -15.15 10.49 8.11
C ASN A 391 -14.99 9.04 7.64
N ASP A 392 -13.84 8.71 7.03
CA ASP A 392 -13.55 7.34 6.59
C ASP A 392 -13.43 6.38 7.79
N VAL A 393 -12.83 6.85 8.89
CA VAL A 393 -12.74 6.10 10.15
C VAL A 393 -14.13 5.85 10.73
N ASP A 394 -15.00 6.86 10.79
CA ASP A 394 -16.36 6.75 11.33
C ASP A 394 -17.24 5.83 10.46
N ASP A 395 -17.11 5.87 9.14
CA ASP A 395 -17.81 4.99 8.21
C ASP A 395 -17.39 3.51 8.38
N ALA A 396 -16.07 3.27 8.43
CA ALA A 396 -15.53 1.93 8.68
C ALA A 396 -15.94 1.44 10.08
N TYR A 397 -15.91 2.32 11.07
CA TYR A 397 -16.35 2.01 12.43
C TYR A 397 -17.84 1.67 12.50
N GLY A 398 -18.70 2.37 11.75
CA GLY A 398 -20.13 2.07 11.68
C GLY A 398 -20.41 0.62 11.27
N VAL A 399 -19.66 0.10 10.28
CA VAL A 399 -19.74 -1.31 9.87
C VAL A 399 -19.17 -2.24 10.95
N PHE A 400 -18.04 -1.86 11.56
CA PHE A 400 -17.39 -2.63 12.61
C PHE A 400 -18.31 -2.78 13.85
N GLY A 401 -18.75 -1.67 14.44
CA GLY A 401 -19.60 -1.63 15.63
C GLY A 401 -20.97 -2.28 15.42
N ALA A 402 -21.56 -2.14 14.23
CA ALA A 402 -22.79 -2.86 13.88
C ALA A 402 -22.57 -4.39 13.84
N SER A 403 -21.41 -4.83 13.38
CA SER A 403 -21.04 -6.25 13.36
C SER A 403 -20.79 -6.79 14.77
N VAL A 404 -20.11 -6.02 15.62
CA VAL A 404 -19.91 -6.35 17.03
C VAL A 404 -21.25 -6.46 17.75
N SER A 405 -22.16 -5.50 17.53
CA SER A 405 -23.51 -5.51 18.11
C SER A 405 -24.31 -6.75 17.73
N GLN A 406 -24.19 -7.21 16.48
CA GLN A 406 -24.82 -8.46 16.02
C GLN A 406 -24.24 -9.70 16.70
N ILE A 407 -22.91 -9.75 16.87
CA ILE A 407 -22.24 -10.85 17.59
C ILE A 407 -22.67 -10.85 19.07
N ALA A 408 -22.62 -9.70 19.72
CA ALA A 408 -22.99 -9.53 21.12
C ALA A 408 -24.44 -9.98 21.38
N ALA A 409 -25.37 -9.64 20.48
CA ALA A 409 -26.77 -10.06 20.59
C ALA A 409 -26.97 -11.58 20.48
N VAL A 410 -26.15 -12.29 19.69
CA VAL A 410 -26.26 -13.76 19.57
C VAL A 410 -25.72 -14.48 20.80
N TYR A 411 -24.71 -13.91 21.45
CA TYR A 411 -24.03 -14.50 22.62
C TYR A 411 -24.45 -13.86 23.96
N ASP A 412 -25.51 -13.04 23.97
CA ASP A 412 -26.03 -12.33 25.15
C ASP A 412 -24.96 -11.52 25.91
N VAL A 413 -24.00 -10.93 25.18
CA VAL A 413 -22.95 -10.09 25.75
C VAL A 413 -23.55 -8.71 26.10
N PRO A 414 -23.43 -8.23 27.34
CA PRO A 414 -23.96 -6.93 27.73
C PRO A 414 -23.18 -5.78 27.08
N ALA A 415 -23.86 -4.67 26.81
CA ALA A 415 -23.20 -3.44 26.38
C ALA A 415 -22.22 -2.96 27.46
N LEU A 416 -21.01 -2.59 27.04
CA LEU A 416 -20.02 -1.98 27.92
C LEU A 416 -20.36 -0.50 28.15
N PRO A 417 -20.13 0.02 29.36
CA PRO A 417 -20.48 1.39 29.74
C PRO A 417 -19.64 2.46 29.05
#